data_AF-A0A1F0N768-F1
#
_entry.id   AF-A0A1F0N768-F1
#
_cell.length_a   1.000
_cell.length_b   1.000
_cell.length_c   1.000
_cell.angle_alpha   90.00
_cell.angle_beta   90.00
_cell.angle_gamma   90.00
#
_symmetry.space_group_name_H-M   'P 1'
#
loop_
_entity.id
_entity.type
_entity.pdbx_description
1 polymer ?
#
loop_
_entity_poly.entity_id
_entity_poly.type
_entity_poly.pdbx_seq_one_letter_code
_entity_poly.pdbx_strand_id
1 'polypeptide(L)'
;MRRRIKPIVVYLFFFLVIGGLIFSDHQHHRQVVSQAEKTEKTTQTSETEKNKVVEERIVSMTLEEKVGQLFWARVPSSHQLEDLQSYHFGGYLLFGRDFQEQTLEDMKALTDRYQAASKIPLLIGSDEEGGTVTRISSILETPFQSPLELYQKGGMEAIRSDTRQKAELLKSVGINAGLFPVADIASNPSAFIYDRTIGQDAQTTASYVGQVVTELQKNKVGSTLKHFPGYGDNGDSHTAIIQDNRSLYELRQADFLPFQAGIDAGADSVLVSHNILTKIDTVPSSISPKINEILRKELNFKGVIMTDDLDMAGLADFVNQDEAAFQVILAGNDLILGSSYQTQIPYLLKKVSSGELTEERIDESVRRILSWKYDLGILGTSQ
;
A
#
# COMPACT_ATOMS: atom_id res chain seq x y z
N MET A 1 41.78 -67.03 -0.24
CA MET A 1 40.62 -67.17 0.66
C MET A 1 39.66 -65.98 0.44
N ARG A 2 38.74 -66.05 -0.54
CA ARG A 2 37.73 -64.99 -0.78
C ARG A 2 36.48 -65.35 0.03
N ARG A 3 36.21 -64.63 1.13
CA ARG A 3 34.98 -64.77 1.92
C ARG A 3 33.81 -64.27 1.06
N ARG A 4 32.96 -65.19 0.58
CA ARG A 4 31.67 -64.86 -0.05
C ARG A 4 30.77 -64.25 1.03
N ILE A 5 30.41 -62.97 0.86
CA ILE A 5 29.36 -62.33 1.66
C ILE A 5 28.06 -63.07 1.37
N LYS A 6 27.37 -63.55 2.43
CA LYS A 6 26.11 -64.29 2.29
C LYS A 6 25.03 -63.33 1.75
N PRO A 7 24.25 -63.71 0.71
CA PRO A 7 23.26 -62.84 0.09
C PRO A 7 22.22 -62.25 1.07
N ILE A 8 21.91 -62.98 2.16
CA ILE A 8 21.05 -62.52 3.26
C ILE A 8 21.53 -61.21 3.89
N VAL A 9 22.84 -61.00 4.03
CA VAL A 9 23.41 -59.79 4.62
C VAL A 9 23.22 -58.58 3.70
N VAL A 10 23.26 -58.80 2.39
CA VAL A 10 23.01 -57.75 1.38
C VAL A 10 21.54 -57.37 1.38
N TYR A 11 20.62 -58.33 1.41
CA TYR A 11 19.19 -58.04 1.49
C TYR A 11 18.81 -57.30 2.79
N LEU A 12 19.36 -57.69 3.94
CA LEU A 12 19.10 -57.01 5.21
C LEU A 12 19.57 -55.55 5.19
N PHE A 13 20.73 -55.30 4.58
CA PHE A 13 21.26 -53.95 4.40
C PHE A 13 20.34 -53.09 3.51
N PHE A 14 19.89 -53.62 2.37
CA PHE A 14 18.95 -52.91 1.49
C PHE A 14 17.60 -52.64 2.16
N PHE A 15 17.05 -53.58 2.93
CA PHE A 15 15.82 -53.36 3.69
C PHE A 15 15.98 -52.28 4.78
N LEU A 16 17.14 -52.23 5.46
CA LEU A 16 17.43 -51.19 6.45
C LEU A 16 17.61 -49.81 5.80
N VAL A 17 18.26 -49.74 4.63
CA VAL A 17 18.44 -48.47 3.89
C VAL A 17 17.10 -47.96 3.36
N ILE A 18 16.29 -48.82 2.74
CA ILE A 18 14.96 -48.44 2.23
C ILE A 18 14.03 -48.06 3.38
N GLY A 19 14.03 -48.83 4.48
CA GLY A 19 13.26 -48.50 5.68
C GLY A 19 13.69 -47.18 6.32
N GLY A 20 14.99 -46.89 6.34
CA GLY A 20 15.53 -45.61 6.82
C GLY A 20 15.12 -44.42 5.94
N LEU A 21 15.11 -44.60 4.62
CA LEU A 21 14.64 -43.56 3.68
C LEU A 21 13.14 -43.29 3.83
N ILE A 22 12.31 -44.33 3.92
CA ILE A 22 10.86 -44.19 4.13
C ILE A 22 10.55 -43.55 5.49
N PHE A 23 11.28 -43.93 6.55
CA PHE A 23 11.12 -43.34 7.86
C PHE A 23 11.54 -41.86 7.90
N SER A 24 12.64 -41.50 7.22
CA SER A 24 13.10 -40.12 7.07
C SER A 24 12.09 -39.26 6.31
N ASP A 25 11.53 -39.77 5.21
CA ASP A 25 10.52 -39.08 4.40
C ASP A 25 9.21 -38.88 5.19
N HIS A 26 8.78 -39.91 5.92
CA HIS A 26 7.61 -39.81 6.80
C HIS A 26 7.82 -38.83 7.96
N GLN A 27 9.03 -38.74 8.55
CA GLN A 27 9.32 -37.75 9.58
C GLN A 27 9.35 -36.33 9.01
N HIS A 28 9.93 -36.14 7.83
CA HIS A 28 9.96 -34.85 7.14
C HIS A 28 8.56 -34.38 6.77
N HIS A 29 7.71 -35.27 6.23
CA HIS A 29 6.32 -34.95 5.91
C HIS A 29 5.51 -34.57 7.16
N ARG A 30 5.69 -35.30 8.27
CA ARG A 30 5.01 -35.01 9.54
C ARG A 30 5.43 -33.67 10.14
N GLN A 31 6.71 -33.28 9.99
CA GLN A 31 7.19 -31.95 10.40
C GLN A 31 6.60 -30.84 9.54
N VAL A 32 6.51 -31.02 8.22
CA VAL A 32 5.91 -30.03 7.30
C VAL A 32 4.43 -29.83 7.62
N VAL A 33 3.67 -30.92 7.82
CA VAL A 33 2.25 -30.84 8.18
C VAL A 33 2.06 -30.16 9.54
N SER A 34 2.86 -30.51 10.55
CA SER A 34 2.78 -29.88 11.88
C SER A 34 3.14 -28.39 11.85
N GLN A 35 4.10 -27.98 11.01
CA GLN A 35 4.43 -26.57 10.81
C GLN A 35 3.29 -25.82 10.11
N ALA A 36 2.68 -26.41 9.07
CA ALA A 36 1.54 -25.81 8.39
C ALA A 36 0.34 -25.61 9.34
N GLU A 37 -0.03 -26.63 10.12
CA GLU A 37 -1.10 -26.54 11.12
C GLU A 37 -0.82 -25.48 12.19
N LYS A 38 0.44 -25.36 12.63
CA LYS A 38 0.83 -24.35 13.62
C LYS A 38 0.77 -22.94 13.05
N THR A 39 1.19 -22.76 11.80
CA THR A 39 1.09 -21.48 11.07
C THR A 39 -0.36 -21.09 10.88
N GLU A 40 -1.20 -22.00 10.39
CA GLU A 40 -2.63 -21.76 10.15
C GLU A 40 -3.37 -21.38 11.44
N LYS A 41 -3.10 -22.09 12.55
CA LYS A 41 -3.68 -21.75 13.86
C LYS A 41 -3.20 -20.41 14.39
N THR A 42 -1.94 -20.04 14.15
CA THR A 42 -1.37 -18.75 14.57
C THR A 42 -1.98 -17.61 13.75
N THR A 43 -2.09 -17.76 12.43
CA THR A 43 -2.74 -16.81 11.53
C THR A 43 -4.20 -16.60 11.91
N GLN A 44 -4.96 -17.67 12.12
CA GLN A 44 -6.37 -17.59 12.50
C GLN A 44 -6.57 -16.88 13.85
N THR A 45 -5.68 -17.13 14.83
CA THR A 45 -5.72 -16.44 16.13
C THR A 45 -5.41 -14.95 15.97
N SER A 46 -4.37 -14.62 15.20
CA SER A 46 -3.96 -13.23 14.92
C SER A 46 -5.04 -12.45 14.16
N GLU A 47 -5.68 -13.07 13.16
CA GLU A 47 -6.79 -12.45 12.42
C GLU A 47 -8.01 -12.21 13.31
N THR A 48 -8.32 -13.17 14.19
CA THR A 48 -9.43 -13.03 15.15
C THR A 48 -9.17 -11.87 16.13
N GLU A 49 -7.93 -11.76 16.62
CA GLU A 49 -7.52 -10.66 17.51
C GLU A 49 -7.56 -9.31 16.81
N LYS A 50 -6.98 -9.21 15.61
CA LYS A 50 -7.03 -8.01 14.77
C LYS A 50 -8.47 -7.54 14.57
N ASN A 51 -9.34 -8.44 14.11
CA ASN A 51 -10.74 -8.12 13.86
C ASN A 51 -11.42 -7.61 15.13
N LYS A 52 -11.18 -8.25 16.28
CA LYS A 52 -11.72 -7.79 17.57
C LYS A 52 -11.26 -6.37 17.91
N VAL A 53 -9.97 -6.08 17.84
CA VAL A 53 -9.40 -4.75 18.15
C VAL A 53 -9.99 -3.69 17.23
N VAL A 54 -10.09 -3.99 15.92
CA VAL A 54 -10.64 -3.08 14.93
C VAL A 54 -12.14 -2.82 15.16
N GLU A 55 -12.94 -3.85 15.42
CA GLU A 55 -14.38 -3.68 15.69
C GLU A 55 -14.65 -2.91 16.98
N GLU A 56 -13.97 -3.26 18.08
CA GLU A 56 -14.10 -2.54 19.36
C GLU A 56 -13.77 -1.06 19.19
N ARG A 57 -12.74 -0.78 18.40
CA ARG A 57 -12.37 0.58 18.03
C ARG A 57 -13.47 1.28 17.22
N ILE A 58 -13.99 0.68 16.15
CA ILE A 58 -15.05 1.30 15.31
C ILE A 58 -16.29 1.62 16.14
N VAL A 59 -16.72 0.71 17.00
CA VAL A 59 -17.90 0.90 17.87
C VAL A 59 -17.70 2.05 18.86
N SER A 60 -16.47 2.31 19.29
CA SER A 60 -16.13 3.40 20.20
C SER A 60 -15.99 4.78 19.54
N MET A 61 -15.97 4.84 18.21
CA MET A 61 -15.75 6.08 17.46
C MET A 61 -17.04 6.87 17.27
N THR A 62 -16.96 8.20 17.34
CA THR A 62 -18.04 9.07 16.84
C THR A 62 -18.09 9.07 15.31
N LEU A 63 -19.19 9.54 14.74
CA LEU A 63 -19.30 9.68 13.28
C LEU A 63 -18.23 10.65 12.72
N GLU A 64 -17.92 11.73 13.43
CA GLU A 64 -16.87 12.69 13.07
C GLU A 64 -15.49 12.03 13.07
N GLU A 65 -15.19 11.20 14.07
CA GLU A 65 -13.95 10.41 14.09
C GLU A 65 -13.90 9.44 12.91
N LYS A 66 -15.02 8.77 12.59
CA LYS A 66 -15.11 7.83 11.46
C LYS A 66 -14.89 8.53 10.11
N VAL A 67 -15.57 9.65 9.87
CA VAL A 67 -15.38 10.46 8.66
C VAL A 67 -13.96 11.02 8.59
N GLY A 68 -13.42 11.53 9.71
CA GLY A 68 -12.05 12.02 9.79
C GLY A 68 -11.01 10.97 9.40
N GLN A 69 -11.22 9.71 9.79
CA GLN A 69 -10.33 8.61 9.42
C GLN A 69 -10.22 8.38 7.92
N LEU A 70 -11.19 8.81 7.12
CA LEU A 70 -11.14 8.70 5.66
C LEU A 70 -10.17 9.67 5.00
N PHE A 71 -9.53 10.58 5.76
CA PHE A 71 -8.63 11.59 5.21
C PHE A 71 -7.16 11.30 5.56
N TRP A 72 -6.33 11.22 4.52
CA TRP A 72 -4.89 11.32 4.59
C TRP A 72 -4.48 12.74 4.16
N ALA A 73 -4.62 13.68 5.09
CA ALA A 73 -4.49 15.09 4.78
C ALA A 73 -3.03 15.42 4.43
N ARG A 74 -2.83 16.26 3.41
CA ARG A 74 -1.56 16.96 3.26
C ARG A 74 -1.36 17.86 4.49
N VAL A 75 -0.15 17.87 5.05
CA VAL A 75 0.15 18.72 6.22
C VAL A 75 -0.18 20.19 5.88
N PRO A 76 -1.03 20.88 6.65
CA PRO A 76 -1.34 22.28 6.38
C PRO A 76 -0.17 23.21 6.76
N SER A 77 -0.11 24.40 6.18
CA SER A 77 0.94 25.39 6.50
C SER A 77 0.81 25.99 7.90
N SER A 78 -0.39 25.94 8.49
CA SER A 78 -0.72 26.43 9.83
C SER A 78 -1.75 25.51 10.47
N HIS A 79 -1.96 25.65 11.78
CA HIS A 79 -2.97 24.88 12.53
C HIS A 79 -2.79 23.36 12.49
N GLN A 80 -1.57 22.87 12.29
CA GLN A 80 -1.29 21.45 12.07
C GLN A 80 -1.74 20.56 13.24
N LEU A 81 -1.65 21.02 14.49
CA LEU A 81 -2.04 20.22 15.64
C LEU A 81 -3.53 20.40 15.97
N GLU A 82 -4.03 21.62 15.81
CA GLU A 82 -5.42 21.97 16.01
C GLU A 82 -6.33 21.23 15.02
N ASP A 83 -5.91 21.11 13.76
CA ASP A 83 -6.66 20.40 12.73
C ASP A 83 -6.70 18.89 13.00
N LEU A 84 -5.61 18.28 13.51
CA LEU A 84 -5.62 16.88 13.93
C LEU A 84 -6.66 16.62 15.03
N GLN A 85 -6.75 17.54 15.99
CA GLN A 85 -7.67 17.44 17.11
C GLN A 85 -9.12 17.70 16.69
N SER A 86 -9.34 18.57 15.69
CA SER A 86 -10.67 18.99 15.26
C SER A 86 -11.29 18.04 14.22
N TYR A 87 -10.48 17.50 13.33
CA TYR A 87 -10.93 16.71 12.18
C TYR A 87 -10.59 15.22 12.27
N HIS A 88 -9.80 14.79 13.26
CA HIS A 88 -9.54 13.38 13.56
C HIS A 88 -9.01 12.57 12.37
N PHE A 89 -8.03 13.12 11.64
CA PHE A 89 -7.54 12.53 10.39
C PHE A 89 -7.08 11.08 10.53
N GLY A 90 -7.23 10.33 9.43
CA GLY A 90 -6.61 9.01 9.25
C GLY A 90 -5.09 9.11 9.28
N GLY A 91 -4.55 10.20 8.75
CA GLY A 91 -3.11 10.42 8.68
C GLY A 91 -2.69 11.79 8.18
N TYR A 92 -1.38 12.02 8.20
CA TYR A 92 -0.74 13.13 7.50
C TYR A 92 0.20 12.62 6.41
N LEU A 93 0.20 13.32 5.27
CA LEU A 93 1.10 13.09 4.16
C LEU A 93 2.09 14.24 4.05
N LEU A 94 3.38 13.91 4.16
CA LEU A 94 4.50 14.86 4.12
C LEU A 94 4.99 15.05 2.68
N PHE A 95 5.07 16.30 2.26
CA PHE A 95 5.58 16.75 0.97
C PHE A 95 6.91 17.47 1.11
N GLY A 96 7.54 17.84 -0.02
CA GLY A 96 8.90 18.39 -0.02
C GLY A 96 9.08 19.62 0.88
N ARG A 97 8.04 20.49 0.96
CA ARG A 97 8.01 21.65 1.87
C ARG A 97 8.25 21.25 3.33
N ASP A 98 7.73 20.11 3.75
CA ASP A 98 7.74 19.69 5.16
C ASP A 98 9.13 19.19 5.59
N PHE A 99 10.04 18.93 4.65
CA PHE A 99 11.44 18.57 4.91
C PHE A 99 12.40 19.75 4.74
N GLN A 100 11.93 20.91 4.25
CA GLN A 100 12.79 22.07 4.03
C GLN A 100 13.39 22.55 5.35
N GLU A 101 14.72 22.72 5.35
CA GLU A 101 15.49 23.20 6.50
C GLU A 101 15.36 22.31 7.76
N GLN A 102 14.93 21.05 7.59
CA GLN A 102 14.83 20.08 8.69
C GLN A 102 16.04 19.15 8.73
N THR A 103 16.36 18.65 9.91
CA THR A 103 17.22 17.48 10.11
C THR A 103 16.37 16.22 10.35
N LEU A 104 17.01 15.05 10.35
CA LEU A 104 16.32 13.80 10.75
C LEU A 104 15.79 13.86 12.19
N GLU A 105 16.48 14.56 13.09
CA GLU A 105 16.02 14.76 14.47
C GLU A 105 14.79 15.66 14.52
N ASP A 106 14.76 16.74 13.74
CA ASP A 106 13.60 17.62 13.64
C ASP A 106 12.39 16.87 13.06
N MET A 107 12.59 16.05 12.03
CA MET A 107 11.53 15.23 11.45
C MET A 107 10.97 14.23 12.46
N LYS A 108 11.83 13.58 13.24
CA LYS A 108 11.39 12.70 14.33
C LYS A 108 10.58 13.46 15.37
N ALA A 109 11.05 14.61 15.83
CA ALA A 109 10.35 15.42 16.81
C ALA A 109 9.00 15.95 16.28
N LEU A 110 8.92 16.23 14.97
CA LEU A 110 7.70 16.66 14.30
C LEU A 110 6.65 15.55 14.26
N THR A 111 7.02 14.35 13.80
CA THR A 111 6.10 13.22 13.71
C THR A 111 5.66 12.71 15.08
N ASP A 112 6.53 12.74 16.09
CA ASP A 112 6.19 12.43 17.48
C ASP A 112 5.12 13.41 18.01
N ARG A 113 5.22 14.71 17.69
CA ARG A 113 4.18 15.70 18.05
C ARG A 113 2.85 15.43 17.36
N TYR A 114 2.85 15.04 16.08
CA TYR A 114 1.62 14.67 15.37
C TYR A 114 0.95 13.45 15.99
N GLN A 115 1.71 12.41 16.30
CA GLN A 115 1.18 11.22 16.97
C GLN A 115 0.60 11.57 18.36
N ALA A 116 1.30 12.40 19.14
CA ALA A 116 0.84 12.82 20.46
C ALA A 116 -0.43 13.69 20.43
N ALA A 117 -0.64 14.47 19.35
CA ALA A 117 -1.83 15.30 19.20
C ALA A 117 -3.07 14.52 18.73
N SER A 118 -2.89 13.30 18.21
CA SER A 118 -3.99 12.49 17.69
C SER A 118 -4.45 11.43 18.69
N LYS A 119 -5.76 11.37 18.94
CA LYS A 119 -6.40 10.30 19.74
C LYS A 119 -6.23 8.92 19.07
N ILE A 120 -6.11 8.94 17.75
CA ILE A 120 -6.07 7.76 16.89
C ILE A 120 -4.69 7.76 16.21
N PRO A 121 -3.84 6.73 16.39
CA PRO A 121 -2.53 6.71 15.77
C PRO A 121 -2.59 7.00 14.26
N LEU A 122 -1.74 7.91 13.79
CA LEU A 122 -1.78 8.42 12.42
C LEU A 122 -0.98 7.53 11.48
N LEU A 123 -1.50 7.36 10.26
CA LEU A 123 -0.66 7.03 9.12
C LEU A 123 0.13 8.28 8.75
N ILE A 124 1.45 8.26 8.96
CA ILE A 124 2.33 9.34 8.55
C ILE A 124 3.08 8.85 7.32
N GLY A 125 2.83 9.46 6.18
CA GLY A 125 3.39 9.00 4.91
C GLY A 125 4.20 10.01 4.14
N SER A 126 4.86 9.51 3.10
CA SER A 126 5.62 10.33 2.15
C SER A 126 5.93 9.56 0.84
N ASP A 127 6.17 10.29 -0.24
CA ASP A 127 6.65 9.76 -1.51
C ASP A 127 8.18 9.64 -1.54
N GLU A 128 8.70 8.48 -1.15
CA GLU A 128 10.14 8.20 -1.24
C GLU A 128 10.42 7.11 -2.30
N GLU A 129 10.06 7.35 -3.56
CA GLU A 129 10.31 6.39 -4.64
C GLU A 129 11.81 6.23 -4.91
N GLY A 130 12.56 7.33 -4.83
CA GLY A 130 13.94 7.44 -5.31
C GLY A 130 14.00 8.17 -6.65
N GLY A 131 15.19 8.64 -7.04
CA GLY A 131 15.37 9.38 -8.29
C GLY A 131 14.66 10.73 -8.29
N THR A 132 13.71 10.94 -9.21
CA THR A 132 13.03 12.23 -9.39
C THR A 132 11.91 12.48 -8.39
N VAL A 133 11.43 11.43 -7.70
CA VAL A 133 10.37 11.53 -6.70
C VAL A 133 10.91 11.12 -5.34
N THR A 134 11.39 12.12 -4.62
CA THR A 134 11.88 11.98 -3.25
C THR A 134 11.38 13.12 -2.38
N ARG A 135 11.37 12.91 -1.07
CA ARG A 135 11.07 13.92 -0.06
C ARG A 135 12.18 13.92 0.99
N ILE A 136 12.30 12.86 1.79
CA ILE A 136 13.32 12.79 2.85
C ILE A 136 14.75 12.79 2.28
N SER A 137 14.97 12.32 1.05
CA SER A 137 16.29 12.41 0.41
C SER A 137 16.86 13.83 0.33
N SER A 138 16.02 14.88 0.36
CA SER A 138 16.46 16.28 0.33
C SER A 138 17.28 16.71 1.55
N ILE A 139 17.20 15.95 2.65
CA ILE A 139 17.93 16.21 3.90
C ILE A 139 19.00 15.15 4.17
N LEU A 140 19.29 14.28 3.19
CA LEU A 140 20.33 13.26 3.27
C LEU A 140 21.59 13.70 2.53
N GLU A 141 22.75 13.20 2.96
CA GLU A 141 24.02 13.40 2.23
C GLU A 141 24.00 12.71 0.86
N THR A 142 23.42 11.51 0.79
CA THR A 142 23.24 10.76 -0.46
C THR A 142 21.75 10.45 -0.64
N PRO A 143 21.10 10.97 -1.69
CA PRO A 143 19.69 10.68 -1.98
C PRO A 143 19.49 9.25 -2.47
N PHE A 144 18.29 8.70 -2.30
CA PHE A 144 17.95 7.39 -2.85
C PHE A 144 17.91 7.43 -4.39
N GLN A 145 18.54 6.44 -5.02
CA GLN A 145 18.60 6.32 -6.48
C GLN A 145 17.25 5.87 -7.06
N SER A 146 17.03 6.09 -8.36
CA SER A 146 15.77 5.63 -8.98
C SER A 146 15.71 4.09 -9.05
N PRO A 147 14.50 3.49 -9.07
CA PRO A 147 14.38 2.04 -9.27
C PRO A 147 15.05 1.56 -10.56
N LEU A 148 14.97 2.35 -11.64
CA LEU A 148 15.64 2.09 -12.91
C LEU A 148 17.16 1.98 -12.75
N GLU A 149 17.80 2.98 -12.13
CA GLU A 149 19.25 3.02 -11.93
C GLU A 149 19.74 1.89 -11.02
N LEU A 150 19.02 1.64 -9.92
CA LEU A 150 19.34 0.57 -8.98
C LEU A 150 19.31 -0.81 -9.64
N TYR A 151 18.25 -1.07 -10.41
CA TYR A 151 18.11 -2.35 -11.10
C TYR A 151 19.19 -2.53 -12.18
N GLN A 152 19.53 -1.49 -12.94
CA GLN A 152 20.64 -1.57 -13.90
C GLN A 152 21.98 -1.83 -13.24
N LYS A 153 22.23 -1.26 -12.06
CA LYS A 153 23.51 -1.36 -11.33
C LYS A 153 23.70 -2.72 -10.65
N GLY A 154 22.66 -3.27 -10.04
CA GLY A 154 22.79 -4.47 -9.20
C GLY A 154 21.58 -5.39 -9.20
N GLY A 155 20.66 -5.20 -10.15
CA GLY A 155 19.46 -6.00 -10.30
C GLY A 155 18.60 -6.00 -9.04
N MET A 156 17.99 -7.15 -8.79
CA MET A 156 16.98 -7.29 -7.75
C MET A 156 17.53 -7.21 -6.32
N GLU A 157 18.81 -7.56 -6.12
CA GLU A 157 19.48 -7.42 -4.83
C GLU A 157 19.66 -5.96 -4.44
N ALA A 158 20.07 -5.11 -5.39
CA ALA A 158 20.24 -3.67 -5.13
C ALA A 158 18.92 -3.02 -4.68
N ILE A 159 17.81 -3.34 -5.35
CA ILE A 159 16.48 -2.85 -4.96
C ILE A 159 16.08 -3.29 -3.56
N ARG A 160 16.29 -4.57 -3.19
CA ARG A 160 15.93 -5.05 -1.84
C ARG A 160 16.75 -4.34 -0.76
N SER A 161 18.06 -4.18 -1.02
CA SER A 161 18.97 -3.48 -0.13
C SER A 161 18.57 -2.00 0.05
N ASP A 162 18.23 -1.32 -1.05
CA ASP A 162 17.73 0.06 -1.03
C ASP A 162 16.41 0.16 -0.26
N THR A 163 15.45 -0.72 -0.57
CA THR A 163 14.13 -0.75 0.08
C THR A 163 14.25 -0.94 1.59
N ARG A 164 15.15 -1.81 2.06
CA ARG A 164 15.40 -2.00 3.49
C ARG A 164 15.94 -0.73 4.13
N GLN A 165 16.99 -0.14 3.58
CA GLN A 165 17.61 1.08 4.11
C GLN A 165 16.59 2.23 4.18
N LYS A 166 15.80 2.37 3.12
CA LYS A 166 14.72 3.35 3.03
C LYS A 166 13.65 3.12 4.09
N ALA A 167 13.18 1.88 4.26
CA ALA A 167 12.18 1.55 5.26
C ALA A 167 12.69 1.81 6.69
N GLU A 168 13.92 1.42 6.99
CA GLU A 168 14.58 1.68 8.28
C GLU A 168 14.69 3.19 8.57
N LEU A 169 15.10 3.98 7.57
CA LEU A 169 15.21 5.42 7.69
C LEU A 169 13.84 6.07 7.94
N LEU A 170 12.84 5.78 7.10
CA LEU A 170 11.50 6.36 7.23
C LEU A 170 10.92 6.06 8.62
N LYS A 171 11.04 4.80 9.06
CA LYS A 171 10.59 4.38 10.38
C LYS A 171 11.33 5.09 11.52
N SER A 172 12.63 5.36 11.36
CA SER A 172 13.44 6.04 12.38
C SER A 172 12.94 7.46 12.70
N VAL A 173 12.30 8.11 11.72
CA VAL A 173 11.70 9.44 11.86
C VAL A 173 10.17 9.41 11.98
N GLY A 174 9.57 8.25 12.26
CA GLY A 174 8.13 8.12 12.50
C GLY A 174 7.25 8.11 11.24
N ILE A 175 7.83 8.07 10.03
CA ILE A 175 7.09 7.85 8.78
C ILE A 175 6.83 6.35 8.66
N ASN A 176 5.56 5.97 8.63
CA ASN A 176 5.12 4.58 8.74
C ASN A 176 4.36 4.06 7.52
N ALA A 177 4.11 4.89 6.51
CA ALA A 177 3.46 4.47 5.25
C ALA A 177 4.12 5.13 4.02
N GLY A 178 4.71 4.33 3.14
CA GLY A 178 5.31 4.80 1.90
C GLY A 178 4.31 4.83 0.76
N LEU A 179 4.31 5.91 -0.03
CA LEU A 179 3.64 5.94 -1.33
C LEU A 179 4.52 5.30 -2.41
N PHE A 180 4.91 4.03 -2.24
CA PHE A 180 5.71 3.24 -3.19
C PHE A 180 5.53 1.73 -2.90
N PRO A 181 5.83 0.82 -3.85
CA PRO A 181 6.45 1.02 -5.16
C PRO A 181 5.53 1.56 -6.26
N VAL A 182 6.14 2.21 -7.26
CA VAL A 182 5.52 2.37 -8.58
C VAL A 182 5.41 1.00 -9.24
N ALA A 183 4.19 0.61 -9.57
CA ALA A 183 3.81 -0.63 -10.25
C ALA A 183 3.58 -0.43 -11.76
N ASP A 184 3.66 0.81 -12.23
CA ASP A 184 3.48 1.16 -13.64
C ASP A 184 4.55 0.55 -14.54
N ILE A 185 4.12 0.24 -15.77
CA ILE A 185 4.99 -0.20 -16.86
C ILE A 185 4.96 0.88 -17.93
N ALA A 186 6.14 1.32 -18.37
CA ALA A 186 6.29 2.22 -19.51
C ALA A 186 7.30 1.61 -20.49
N SER A 187 6.91 1.57 -21.77
CA SER A 187 7.74 1.03 -22.85
C SER A 187 8.50 2.13 -23.59
N ASN A 188 7.97 3.36 -23.55
CA ASN A 188 8.56 4.51 -24.19
C ASN A 188 9.41 5.31 -23.18
N PRO A 189 10.73 5.48 -23.39
CA PRO A 189 11.57 6.33 -22.53
C PRO A 189 11.14 7.79 -22.44
N SER A 190 10.29 8.27 -23.35
CA SER A 190 9.72 9.62 -23.29
C SER A 190 8.38 9.70 -22.55
N ALA A 191 7.84 8.57 -22.06
CA ALA A 191 6.62 8.57 -21.26
C ALA A 191 6.87 9.27 -19.91
N PHE A 192 5.86 9.97 -19.41
CA PHE A 192 5.95 10.75 -18.17
C PHE A 192 6.42 9.91 -16.97
N ILE A 193 5.93 8.67 -16.86
CA ILE A 193 6.22 7.79 -15.73
C ILE A 193 7.56 7.05 -15.87
N TYR A 194 8.19 7.04 -17.05
CA TYR A 194 9.26 6.10 -17.39
C TYR A 194 10.41 6.09 -16.37
N ASP A 195 10.93 7.27 -16.05
CA ASP A 195 12.06 7.44 -15.11
C ASP A 195 11.74 7.03 -13.67
N ARG A 196 10.45 6.87 -13.33
CA ARG A 196 9.95 6.40 -12.04
C ARG A 196 9.71 4.88 -12.01
N THR A 197 9.63 4.25 -13.18
CA THR A 197 9.51 2.78 -13.29
C THR A 197 10.85 2.09 -13.07
N ILE A 198 10.85 0.76 -13.07
CA ILE A 198 12.08 -0.04 -13.14
C ILE A 198 12.59 -0.23 -14.61
N GLY A 199 11.83 0.25 -15.60
CA GLY A 199 12.16 0.14 -17.03
C GLY A 199 12.26 -1.30 -17.53
N GLN A 200 11.43 -2.20 -17.03
CA GLN A 200 11.41 -3.61 -17.42
C GLN A 200 10.00 -4.03 -17.89
N ASP A 201 9.89 -5.24 -18.45
CA ASP A 201 8.61 -5.83 -18.83
C ASP A 201 7.68 -6.10 -17.63
N ALA A 202 6.44 -6.49 -17.93
CA ALA A 202 5.40 -6.73 -16.93
C ALA A 202 5.78 -7.80 -15.89
N GLN A 203 6.42 -8.89 -16.32
CA GLN A 203 6.74 -10.01 -15.43
C GLN A 203 7.89 -9.66 -14.48
N THR A 204 8.89 -8.94 -14.98
CA THR A 204 10.02 -8.45 -14.20
C THR A 204 9.56 -7.36 -13.23
N THR A 205 8.70 -6.45 -13.68
CA THR A 205 8.07 -5.43 -12.83
C THR A 205 7.21 -6.05 -11.74
N ALA A 206 6.49 -7.14 -12.04
CA ALA A 206 5.73 -7.88 -11.02
C ALA A 206 6.62 -8.51 -9.94
N SER A 207 7.75 -9.10 -10.34
CA SER A 207 8.75 -9.62 -9.38
C SER A 207 9.35 -8.50 -8.51
N TYR A 208 9.63 -7.35 -9.11
CA TYR A 208 10.10 -6.15 -8.40
C TYR A 208 9.08 -5.68 -7.35
N VAL A 209 7.82 -5.46 -7.76
CA VAL A 209 6.76 -4.96 -6.87
C VAL A 209 6.56 -5.91 -5.69
N GLY A 210 6.42 -7.22 -5.94
CA GLY A 210 6.22 -8.19 -4.87
C GLY A 210 7.37 -8.22 -3.85
N GLN A 211 8.61 -8.04 -4.30
CA GLN A 211 9.78 -8.01 -3.42
C GLN A 211 9.89 -6.71 -2.61
N VAL A 212 9.57 -5.56 -3.21
CA VAL A 212 9.54 -4.28 -2.49
C VAL A 212 8.47 -4.32 -1.41
N VAL A 213 7.25 -4.77 -1.73
CA VAL A 213 6.15 -4.93 -0.77
C VAL A 213 6.56 -5.85 0.39
N THR A 214 7.11 -7.02 0.07
CA THR A 214 7.58 -7.98 1.10
C THR A 214 8.63 -7.36 2.03
N GLU A 215 9.57 -6.57 1.49
CA GLU A 215 10.62 -5.96 2.30
C GLU A 215 10.09 -4.81 3.17
N LEU A 216 9.14 -4.01 2.67
CA LEU A 216 8.46 -2.99 3.45
C LEU A 216 7.66 -3.60 4.61
N GLN A 217 6.93 -4.68 4.33
CA GLN A 217 6.14 -5.40 5.33
C GLN A 217 7.02 -5.94 6.48
N LYS A 218 8.19 -6.53 6.17
CA LYS A 218 9.16 -6.98 7.20
C LYS A 218 9.60 -5.85 8.12
N ASN A 219 9.72 -4.64 7.58
CA ASN A 219 10.14 -3.46 8.32
C ASN A 219 8.98 -2.73 9.01
N LYS A 220 7.74 -3.18 8.83
CA LYS A 220 6.52 -2.51 9.34
C LYS A 220 6.39 -1.08 8.81
N VAL A 221 6.66 -0.90 7.52
CA VAL A 221 6.37 0.32 6.77
C VAL A 221 5.33 -0.03 5.72
N GLY A 222 4.25 0.75 5.64
CA GLY A 222 3.17 0.52 4.70
C GLY A 222 3.62 0.70 3.26
N SER A 223 3.08 -0.12 2.37
CA SER A 223 3.30 -0.06 0.93
C SER A 223 2.06 0.46 0.21
N THR A 224 2.29 1.18 -0.89
CA THR A 224 1.21 1.70 -1.75
C THR A 224 1.55 1.40 -3.20
N LEU A 225 0.78 0.51 -3.82
CA LEU A 225 0.92 0.22 -5.24
C LEU A 225 0.33 1.38 -6.05
N LYS A 226 1.09 1.91 -7.00
CA LYS A 226 0.62 3.03 -7.82
C LYS A 226 1.15 3.04 -9.25
N HIS A 227 0.44 3.59 -10.23
CA HIS A 227 -0.87 4.26 -10.09
C HIS A 227 -1.92 3.41 -10.79
N PHE A 228 -2.77 2.72 -10.03
CA PHE A 228 -3.80 1.86 -10.62
C PHE A 228 -4.73 2.70 -11.49
N PRO A 229 -5.16 2.22 -12.67
CA PRO A 229 -5.02 0.88 -13.26
C PRO A 229 -3.75 0.63 -14.10
N GLY A 230 -2.75 1.50 -13.98
CA GLY A 230 -1.52 1.47 -14.76
C GLY A 230 -1.43 2.69 -15.66
N TYR A 231 -0.38 3.48 -15.50
CA TYR A 231 -0.19 4.74 -16.22
C TYR A 231 0.23 4.54 -17.69
N GLY A 232 0.92 3.44 -17.99
CA GLY A 232 1.40 3.16 -19.35
C GLY A 232 2.30 4.26 -19.91
N ASP A 233 2.26 4.43 -21.23
CA ASP A 233 2.98 5.49 -21.94
C ASP A 233 2.18 6.82 -22.01
N ASN A 234 1.23 7.03 -21.09
CA ASN A 234 0.37 8.22 -21.08
C ASN A 234 1.11 9.49 -20.59
N GLY A 235 0.47 10.65 -20.80
CA GLY A 235 0.94 11.97 -20.36
C GLY A 235 0.58 12.32 -18.92
N ASP A 236 1.01 13.49 -18.46
CA ASP A 236 0.94 13.92 -17.06
C ASP A 236 -0.45 14.43 -16.59
N SER A 237 -1.06 13.71 -15.65
CA SER A 237 -2.36 13.99 -15.04
C SER A 237 -2.34 15.11 -13.99
N HIS A 238 -1.16 15.60 -13.60
CA HIS A 238 -1.05 16.79 -12.75
C HIS A 238 -1.45 18.04 -13.52
N THR A 239 -1.29 18.05 -14.85
CA THR A 239 -1.46 19.25 -15.69
C THR A 239 -2.58 19.15 -16.71
N ALA A 240 -3.11 17.95 -16.96
CA ALA A 240 -4.18 17.73 -17.93
C ALA A 240 -5.06 16.51 -17.61
N ILE A 241 -6.22 16.45 -18.24
CA ILE A 241 -7.03 15.23 -18.29
C ILE A 241 -6.38 14.24 -19.26
N ILE A 242 -6.13 13.02 -18.78
CA ILE A 242 -5.46 11.98 -19.55
C ILE A 242 -6.47 10.93 -19.99
N GLN A 243 -6.65 10.77 -21.29
CA GLN A 243 -7.49 9.71 -21.86
C GLN A 243 -6.62 8.52 -22.27
N ASP A 244 -6.96 7.36 -21.74
CA ASP A 244 -6.32 6.10 -22.06
C ASP A 244 -7.30 5.20 -22.82
N ASN A 245 -6.91 4.85 -24.05
CA ASN A 245 -7.72 4.06 -24.98
C ASN A 245 -7.36 2.57 -24.97
N ARG A 246 -6.52 2.10 -24.04
CA ARG A 246 -6.25 0.67 -23.84
C ARG A 246 -7.50 -0.04 -23.34
N SER A 247 -7.69 -1.27 -23.77
CA SER A 247 -8.79 -2.13 -23.38
C SER A 247 -8.48 -2.86 -22.06
N LEU A 248 -9.53 -3.33 -21.39
CA LEU A 248 -9.37 -4.15 -20.19
C LEU A 248 -8.56 -5.43 -20.45
N TYR A 249 -8.63 -5.99 -21.67
CA TYR A 249 -7.80 -7.14 -22.05
C TYR A 249 -6.31 -6.76 -22.07
N GLU A 250 -5.94 -5.63 -22.67
CA GLU A 250 -4.56 -5.15 -22.72
C GLU A 250 -4.01 -4.92 -21.31
N LEU A 251 -4.77 -4.26 -20.42
CA LEU A 251 -4.37 -4.02 -19.03
C LEU A 251 -4.14 -5.34 -18.27
N ARG A 252 -5.03 -6.33 -18.43
CA ARG A 252 -4.90 -7.65 -17.79
C ARG A 252 -3.65 -8.42 -18.22
N GLN A 253 -3.19 -8.23 -19.45
CA GLN A 253 -2.00 -8.91 -19.97
C GLN A 253 -0.69 -8.22 -19.58
N ALA A 254 -0.73 -7.00 -19.06
CA ALA A 254 0.46 -6.23 -18.71
C ALA A 254 0.30 -5.50 -17.36
N ASP A 255 -0.37 -4.34 -17.35
CA ASP A 255 -0.45 -3.42 -16.23
C ASP A 255 -0.97 -4.06 -14.93
N PHE A 256 -1.87 -5.03 -15.00
CA PHE A 256 -2.40 -5.69 -13.80
C PHE A 256 -1.44 -6.70 -13.18
N LEU A 257 -0.43 -7.19 -13.90
CA LEU A 257 0.48 -8.21 -13.37
C LEU A 257 1.30 -7.68 -12.18
N PRO A 258 1.90 -6.47 -12.23
CA PRO A 258 2.56 -5.90 -11.06
C PRO A 258 1.62 -5.60 -9.89
N PHE A 259 0.39 -5.12 -10.14
CA PHE A 259 -0.58 -4.91 -9.08
C PHE A 259 -0.96 -6.23 -8.41
N GLN A 260 -1.26 -7.28 -9.17
CA GLN A 260 -1.59 -8.60 -8.63
C GLN A 260 -0.44 -9.14 -7.77
N ALA A 261 0.81 -9.04 -8.25
CA ALA A 261 1.97 -9.50 -7.49
C ALA A 261 2.18 -8.72 -6.18
N GLY A 262 1.91 -7.41 -6.17
CA GLY A 262 1.92 -6.61 -4.95
C GLY A 262 0.80 -6.98 -3.99
N ILE A 263 -0.42 -7.20 -4.50
CA ILE A 263 -1.58 -7.65 -3.71
C ILE A 263 -1.30 -9.00 -3.08
N ASP A 264 -0.77 -9.96 -3.84
CA ASP A 264 -0.43 -11.31 -3.36
C ASP A 264 0.70 -11.27 -2.32
N ALA A 265 1.62 -10.30 -2.44
CA ALA A 265 2.67 -10.04 -1.45
C ALA A 265 2.17 -9.34 -0.17
N GLY A 266 0.88 -8.94 -0.13
CA GLY A 266 0.26 -8.33 1.04
C GLY A 266 0.40 -6.80 1.08
N ALA A 267 0.36 -6.13 -0.08
CA ALA A 267 0.35 -4.67 -0.13
C ALA A 267 -0.79 -4.09 0.72
N ASP A 268 -0.49 -3.03 1.47
CA ASP A 268 -1.45 -2.44 2.39
C ASP A 268 -2.47 -1.57 1.67
N SER A 269 -2.04 -0.92 0.59
CA SER A 269 -2.85 0.04 -0.12
C SER A 269 -2.58 0.10 -1.63
N VAL A 270 -3.57 0.61 -2.38
CA VAL A 270 -3.49 0.90 -3.82
C VAL A 270 -3.95 2.34 -4.05
N LEU A 271 -3.13 3.13 -4.74
CA LEU A 271 -3.47 4.48 -5.17
C LEU A 271 -3.97 4.46 -6.62
N VAL A 272 -5.15 5.03 -6.83
CA VAL A 272 -5.84 5.07 -8.12
C VAL A 272 -5.66 6.45 -8.78
N SER A 273 -5.11 6.45 -9.99
CA SER A 273 -4.83 7.66 -10.78
C SER A 273 -6.10 8.36 -11.29
N HIS A 274 -5.92 9.56 -11.84
CA HIS A 274 -6.99 10.36 -12.46
C HIS A 274 -7.09 10.20 -13.99
N ASN A 275 -6.48 9.16 -14.58
CA ASN A 275 -6.66 8.89 -16.00
C ASN A 275 -8.08 8.38 -16.29
N ILE A 276 -8.56 8.58 -17.51
CA ILE A 276 -9.86 8.08 -17.98
C ILE A 276 -9.61 6.92 -18.91
N LEU A 277 -9.95 5.70 -18.47
CA LEU A 277 -9.98 4.53 -19.33
C LEU A 277 -11.25 4.53 -20.18
N THR A 278 -11.21 5.16 -21.34
CA THR A 278 -12.38 5.46 -22.18
C THR A 278 -13.16 4.22 -22.63
N LYS A 279 -12.51 3.05 -22.65
CA LYS A 279 -13.13 1.75 -22.98
C LYS A 279 -13.80 1.07 -21.79
N ILE A 280 -13.63 1.57 -20.57
CA ILE A 280 -14.17 1.00 -19.32
C ILE A 280 -15.19 1.95 -18.69
N ASP A 281 -14.84 3.23 -18.59
CA ASP A 281 -15.71 4.25 -18.01
C ASP A 281 -15.54 5.63 -18.65
N THR A 282 -16.47 6.53 -18.36
CA THR A 282 -16.45 7.91 -18.85
C THR A 282 -15.95 8.93 -17.82
N VAL A 283 -15.57 8.47 -16.64
CA VAL A 283 -15.06 9.27 -15.52
C VAL A 283 -13.62 8.88 -15.20
N PRO A 284 -12.83 9.75 -14.54
CA PRO A 284 -11.51 9.40 -14.03
C PRO A 284 -11.53 8.13 -13.17
N SER A 285 -10.47 7.33 -13.28
CA SER A 285 -10.34 6.05 -12.58
C SER A 285 -10.55 6.18 -11.07
N SER A 286 -10.04 7.25 -10.46
CA SER A 286 -10.18 7.57 -9.03
C SER A 286 -11.62 7.71 -8.53
N ILE A 287 -12.57 8.03 -9.41
CA ILE A 287 -14.00 8.14 -9.08
C ILE A 287 -14.87 7.12 -9.84
N SER A 288 -14.26 6.11 -10.46
CA SER A 288 -14.99 5.05 -11.17
C SER A 288 -15.34 3.89 -10.24
N PRO A 289 -16.64 3.56 -10.06
CA PRO A 289 -17.04 2.34 -9.37
C PRO A 289 -16.56 1.07 -10.08
N LYS A 290 -16.43 1.09 -11.41
CA LYS A 290 -15.97 -0.07 -12.19
C LYS A 290 -14.50 -0.39 -11.94
N ILE A 291 -13.66 0.63 -11.81
CA ILE A 291 -12.23 0.46 -11.47
C ILE A 291 -12.08 -0.11 -10.07
N ASN A 292 -12.84 0.39 -9.10
CA ASN A 292 -12.89 -0.17 -7.75
C ASN A 292 -13.43 -1.62 -7.75
N GLU A 293 -14.44 -1.93 -8.56
CA GLU A 293 -14.97 -3.28 -8.69
C GLU A 293 -13.92 -4.27 -9.21
N ILE A 294 -13.09 -3.87 -10.18
CA ILE A 294 -11.96 -4.67 -10.66
C ILE A 294 -10.99 -4.95 -9.51
N LEU A 295 -10.56 -3.91 -8.77
CA LEU A 295 -9.67 -4.11 -7.61
C LEU A 295 -10.27 -5.08 -6.59
N ARG A 296 -11.54 -4.88 -6.20
CA ARG A 296 -12.19 -5.65 -5.13
C ARG A 296 -12.58 -7.07 -5.52
N LYS A 297 -13.10 -7.26 -6.74
CA LYS A 297 -13.69 -8.54 -7.18
C LYS A 297 -12.76 -9.34 -8.06
N GLU A 298 -12.06 -8.71 -8.99
CA GLU A 298 -11.19 -9.41 -9.93
C GLU A 298 -9.79 -9.65 -9.33
N LEU A 299 -9.13 -8.60 -8.84
CA LEU A 299 -7.81 -8.72 -8.21
C LEU A 299 -7.88 -9.09 -6.72
N ASN A 300 -9.09 -9.24 -6.18
CA ASN A 300 -9.38 -9.66 -4.81
C ASN A 300 -8.70 -8.79 -3.72
N PHE A 301 -8.46 -7.51 -4.01
CA PHE A 301 -7.74 -6.62 -3.11
C PHE A 301 -8.56 -6.26 -1.86
N LYS A 302 -8.00 -6.54 -0.67
CA LYS A 302 -8.66 -6.34 0.62
C LYS A 302 -8.18 -5.12 1.41
N GLY A 303 -7.04 -4.55 1.04
CA GLY A 303 -6.44 -3.38 1.68
C GLY A 303 -7.14 -2.06 1.32
N VAL A 304 -6.49 -0.95 1.65
CA VAL A 304 -7.02 0.40 1.45
C VAL A 304 -6.91 0.81 -0.02
N ILE A 305 -8.02 1.20 -0.65
CA ILE A 305 -8.00 1.90 -1.94
C ILE A 305 -8.07 3.39 -1.67
N MET A 306 -7.20 4.16 -2.31
CA MET A 306 -7.21 5.61 -2.21
C MET A 306 -7.09 6.26 -3.59
N THR A 307 -7.46 7.53 -3.67
CA THR A 307 -7.21 8.34 -4.85
C THR A 307 -5.78 8.87 -4.86
N ASP A 308 -5.30 9.22 -6.04
CA ASP A 308 -4.26 10.24 -6.17
C ASP A 308 -4.76 11.60 -5.61
N ASP A 309 -3.88 12.58 -5.50
CA ASP A 309 -4.18 13.86 -4.85
C ASP A 309 -5.39 14.55 -5.48
N LEU A 310 -6.47 14.71 -4.70
CA LEU A 310 -7.71 15.34 -5.17
C LEU A 310 -7.52 16.81 -5.58
N ASP A 311 -6.42 17.44 -5.20
CA ASP A 311 -6.12 18.81 -5.63
C ASP A 311 -5.49 18.87 -7.06
N MET A 312 -5.31 17.71 -7.72
CA MET A 312 -4.80 17.63 -9.10
C MET A 312 -5.83 18.01 -10.16
N ALA A 313 -5.35 18.62 -11.25
CA ALA A 313 -6.19 19.09 -12.36
C ALA A 313 -7.00 17.97 -13.05
N GLY A 314 -6.50 16.73 -13.05
CA GLY A 314 -7.16 15.58 -13.69
C GLY A 314 -8.57 15.25 -13.17
N LEU A 315 -8.96 15.78 -12.00
CA LEU A 315 -10.30 15.60 -11.43
C LEU A 315 -11.18 16.85 -11.52
N ALA A 316 -10.59 18.05 -11.58
CA ALA A 316 -11.25 19.32 -11.34
C ALA A 316 -12.44 19.62 -12.28
N ASP A 317 -12.41 19.12 -13.52
CA ASP A 317 -13.48 19.31 -14.51
C ASP A 317 -14.66 18.34 -14.33
N PHE A 318 -14.51 17.29 -13.52
CA PHE A 318 -15.53 16.24 -13.35
C PHE A 318 -16.35 16.38 -12.07
N VAL A 319 -15.75 16.90 -11.00
CA VAL A 319 -16.41 17.01 -9.71
C VAL A 319 -16.00 18.32 -9.03
N ASN A 320 -16.97 19.01 -8.43
CA ASN A 320 -16.68 20.15 -7.58
C ASN A 320 -15.87 19.70 -6.36
N GLN A 321 -14.83 20.46 -5.99
CA GLN A 321 -13.91 20.07 -4.91
C GLN A 321 -14.59 19.79 -3.58
N ASP A 322 -15.67 20.51 -3.24
CA ASP A 322 -16.41 20.27 -2.00
C ASP A 322 -17.17 18.93 -2.01
N GLU A 323 -17.56 18.46 -3.20
CA GLU A 323 -18.30 17.21 -3.40
C GLU A 323 -17.39 16.02 -3.76
N ALA A 324 -16.12 16.28 -4.10
CA ALA A 324 -15.17 15.29 -4.58
C ALA A 324 -15.03 14.11 -3.62
N ALA A 325 -14.84 14.40 -2.32
CA ALA A 325 -14.78 13.38 -1.28
C ALA A 325 -16.00 12.45 -1.27
N PHE A 326 -17.21 12.99 -1.47
CA PHE A 326 -18.43 12.18 -1.53
C PHE A 326 -18.44 11.25 -2.73
N GLN A 327 -18.08 11.74 -3.92
CA GLN A 327 -18.01 10.91 -5.13
C GLN A 327 -16.95 9.81 -5.01
N VAL A 328 -15.81 10.13 -4.39
CA VAL A 328 -14.72 9.18 -4.14
C VAL A 328 -15.17 8.03 -3.24
N ILE A 329 -15.88 8.33 -2.15
CA ILE A 329 -16.42 7.29 -1.25
C ILE A 329 -17.52 6.46 -1.92
N LEU A 330 -18.41 7.10 -2.69
CA LEU A 330 -19.43 6.38 -3.47
C LEU A 330 -18.81 5.44 -4.51
N ALA A 331 -17.68 5.83 -5.12
CA ALA A 331 -16.95 4.99 -6.06
C ALA A 331 -16.32 3.74 -5.41
N GLY A 332 -16.19 3.68 -4.09
CA GLY A 332 -15.66 2.53 -3.37
C GLY A 332 -14.27 2.70 -2.77
N ASN A 333 -13.67 3.90 -2.88
CA ASN A 333 -12.40 4.21 -2.23
C ASN A 333 -12.58 4.28 -0.71
N ASP A 334 -11.51 4.01 0.03
CA ASP A 334 -11.50 4.04 1.50
C ASP A 334 -10.87 5.31 2.06
N LEU A 335 -9.81 5.81 1.42
CA LEU A 335 -8.98 6.89 1.93
C LEU A 335 -8.84 7.99 0.87
N ILE A 336 -8.88 9.24 1.32
CA ILE A 336 -8.86 10.45 0.51
C ILE A 336 -7.56 11.19 0.76
N LEU A 337 -6.81 11.47 -0.31
CA LEU A 337 -5.59 12.27 -0.28
C LEU A 337 -5.91 13.68 -0.80
N GLY A 338 -5.61 14.72 -0.01
CA GLY A 338 -5.79 16.11 -0.45
C GLY A 338 -5.71 17.13 0.69
N SER A 339 -5.98 18.39 0.37
CA SER A 339 -5.91 19.52 1.33
C SER A 339 -7.25 20.22 1.62
N SER A 340 -8.34 19.83 0.96
CA SER A 340 -9.67 20.48 1.08
C SER A 340 -10.57 19.88 2.18
N TYR A 341 -9.98 19.29 3.22
CA TYR A 341 -10.72 18.55 4.26
C TYR A 341 -11.69 19.43 5.08
N GLN A 342 -11.41 20.74 5.21
CA GLN A 342 -12.25 21.65 6.00
C GLN A 342 -13.65 21.81 5.43
N THR A 343 -13.84 21.67 4.11
CA THR A 343 -15.16 21.69 3.46
C THR A 343 -15.70 20.28 3.23
N GLN A 344 -14.83 19.34 2.86
CA GLN A 344 -15.21 17.97 2.51
C GLN A 344 -15.71 17.15 3.71
N ILE A 345 -15.11 17.28 4.91
CA ILE A 345 -15.57 16.56 6.11
C ILE A 345 -17.00 16.98 6.51
N PRO A 346 -17.31 18.28 6.68
CA PRO A 346 -18.68 18.72 6.94
C PRO A 346 -19.67 18.30 5.85
N TYR A 347 -19.25 18.29 4.58
CA TYR A 347 -20.08 17.83 3.48
C TYR A 347 -20.44 16.34 3.61
N LEU A 348 -19.46 15.48 3.90
CA LEU A 348 -19.70 14.05 4.12
C LEU A 348 -20.63 13.82 5.32
N LEU A 349 -20.42 14.51 6.44
CA LEU A 349 -21.30 14.43 7.61
C LEU A 349 -22.76 14.79 7.26
N LYS A 350 -22.96 15.84 6.45
CA LYS A 350 -24.28 16.21 5.95
C LYS A 350 -24.89 15.11 5.08
N LYS A 351 -24.11 14.47 4.20
CA LYS A 351 -24.57 13.35 3.35
C LYS A 351 -24.94 12.11 4.16
N VAL A 352 -24.26 11.87 5.27
CA VAL A 352 -24.68 10.82 6.22
C VAL A 352 -25.99 11.21 6.88
N SER A 353 -26.12 12.44 7.39
CA SER A 353 -27.35 12.89 8.05
C SER A 353 -28.57 12.90 7.13
N SER A 354 -28.38 13.11 5.81
CA SER A 354 -29.46 13.09 4.82
C SER A 354 -29.81 11.67 4.36
N GLY A 355 -29.02 10.67 4.71
CA GLY A 355 -29.18 9.28 4.27
C GLY A 355 -28.68 9.01 2.84
N GLU A 356 -28.02 9.98 2.20
CA GLU A 356 -27.39 9.80 0.89
C GLU A 356 -26.08 8.98 0.98
N LEU A 357 -25.45 8.96 2.15
CA LEU A 357 -24.32 8.10 2.52
C LEU A 357 -24.70 7.32 3.79
N THR A 358 -24.42 6.03 3.83
CA THR A 358 -24.66 5.24 5.05
C THR A 358 -23.44 5.22 5.95
N GLU A 359 -23.65 5.13 7.27
CA GLU A 359 -22.55 4.96 8.22
C GLU A 359 -21.86 3.61 8.03
N GLU A 360 -22.59 2.57 7.63
CA GLU A 360 -22.03 1.25 7.31
C GLU A 360 -20.99 1.34 6.18
N ARG A 361 -21.24 2.17 5.15
CA ARG A 361 -20.29 2.39 4.06
C ARG A 361 -19.01 3.05 4.59
N ILE A 362 -19.11 3.95 5.55
CA ILE A 362 -17.95 4.57 6.21
C ILE A 362 -17.21 3.52 7.05
N ASP A 363 -17.93 2.72 7.83
CA ASP A 363 -17.35 1.67 8.68
C ASP A 363 -16.56 0.64 7.86
N GLU A 364 -17.00 0.30 6.65
CA GLU A 364 -16.23 -0.54 5.73
C GLU A 364 -14.83 0.04 5.44
N SER A 365 -14.74 1.33 5.12
CA SER A 365 -13.47 2.02 4.86
C SER A 365 -12.62 2.13 6.12
N VAL A 366 -13.23 2.58 7.23
CA VAL A 366 -12.56 2.76 8.52
C VAL A 366 -11.96 1.44 8.99
N ARG A 367 -12.65 0.32 8.81
CA ARG A 367 -12.14 -1.03 9.13
C ARG A 367 -10.87 -1.37 8.38
N ARG A 368 -10.78 -1.05 7.08
CA ARG A 368 -9.55 -1.29 6.29
C ARG A 368 -8.41 -0.39 6.76
N ILE A 369 -8.70 0.87 7.04
CA ILE A 369 -7.71 1.84 7.52
C ILE A 369 -7.17 1.45 8.90
N LEU A 370 -8.04 1.07 9.83
CA LEU A 370 -7.63 0.60 11.16
C LEU A 370 -6.90 -0.74 11.08
N SER A 371 -7.32 -1.63 10.17
CA SER A 371 -6.61 -2.88 9.90
C SER A 371 -5.19 -2.62 9.42
N TRP A 372 -4.99 -1.65 8.52
CA TRP A 372 -3.67 -1.23 8.08
C TRP A 372 -2.83 -0.70 9.26
N LYS A 373 -3.39 0.18 10.08
CA LYS A 373 -2.73 0.69 11.30
C LYS A 373 -2.35 -0.43 12.28
N TYR A 374 -3.20 -1.45 12.40
CA TYR A 374 -2.90 -2.63 13.22
C TYR A 374 -1.73 -3.44 12.64
N ASP A 375 -1.71 -3.68 11.33
CA ASP A 375 -0.66 -4.48 10.68
C ASP A 375 0.73 -3.82 10.79
N LEU A 376 0.75 -2.48 10.78
CA LEU A 376 1.94 -1.67 11.04
C LEU A 376 2.37 -1.67 12.53
N GLY A 377 1.53 -2.17 13.43
CA GLY A 377 1.78 -2.17 14.87
C GLY A 377 1.65 -0.80 15.53
N ILE A 378 0.97 0.14 14.87
CA ILE A 378 0.74 1.49 15.42
C ILE A 378 -0.63 1.62 16.08
N LEU A 379 -1.59 0.74 15.74
CA LEU A 379 -2.84 0.62 16.48
C LEU A 379 -2.63 -0.32 17.68
N GLY A 380 -2.56 0.24 18.88
CA GLY A 380 -2.44 -0.56 20.11
C GLY A 380 -3.67 -1.43 20.36
N THR A 381 -3.49 -2.52 21.11
CA THR A 381 -4.61 -3.20 21.78
C THR A 381 -5.11 -2.27 22.88
N SER A 382 -6.40 -1.93 22.89
CA SER A 382 -7.03 -1.15 23.97
C SER A 382 -6.54 -1.65 25.34
N GLN A 383 -5.95 -0.76 26.15
CA GLN A 383 -5.59 -1.09 27.54
C GLN A 383 -6.83 -1.10 28.42
#